data_AF-D4GJF0-F1
#
_entry.id   AF-D4GJF0-F1
#
_cell.length_a   1.000
_cell.length_b   1.000
_cell.length_c   1.000
_cell.angle_alpha   90.00
_cell.angle_beta   90.00
_cell.angle_gamma   90.00
#
_symmetry.space_group_name_H-M   'P 1'
#
loop_
_entity.id
_entity.type
_entity.pdbx_description
1 polymer ?
#
loop_
_entity_poly.entity_id
_entity_poly.type
_entity_poly.pdbx_seq_one_letter_code
_entity_poly.pdbx_strand_id
1 'polypeptide(L)'
;MLSGCTASKPGAFERVDEDTSSNTVQYRFDPSKVNRDAMEIDVAKYCMDKGFDKVENLPAQDSTIPGLKKTWYQCNYAVKS
;
A
#
# COMPACT_ATOMS: atom_id res chain seq x y z
N MET A 1 -5.77 3.24 -23.06
CA MET A 1 -5.09 3.34 -21.75
C MET A 1 -6.16 3.32 -20.68
N LEU A 2 -6.31 2.22 -19.93
CA LEU A 2 -7.21 2.21 -18.78
C LEU A 2 -6.49 2.89 -17.62
N SER A 3 -6.72 4.20 -17.47
CA SER A 3 -6.39 4.90 -16.25
C SER A 3 -7.20 4.25 -15.14
N GLY A 4 -6.58 3.38 -14.34
CA GLY A 4 -7.20 2.88 -13.12
C GLY A 4 -7.57 4.08 -12.28
N CYS A 5 -8.87 4.36 -12.12
CA CYS A 5 -9.36 5.52 -11.39
C CYS A 5 -9.16 5.31 -9.89
N THR A 6 -7.91 5.34 -9.42
CA THR A 6 -7.57 5.24 -8.00
C THR A 6 -8.37 6.24 -7.17
N ALA A 7 -8.55 7.46 -7.69
CA ALA A 7 -9.31 8.53 -7.03
C ALA A 7 -10.83 8.27 -6.95
N SER A 8 -11.39 7.35 -7.74
CA SER A 8 -12.83 7.01 -7.69
C SER A 8 -13.11 5.74 -6.89
N LYS A 9 -12.09 5.06 -6.38
CA LYS A 9 -12.26 3.91 -5.50
C LYS A 9 -12.60 4.37 -4.07
N PRO A 10 -13.41 3.62 -3.31
CA PRO A 10 -13.59 3.86 -1.88
C PRO A 10 -12.22 3.94 -1.18
N GLY A 11 -12.00 5.01 -0.41
CA GLY A 11 -10.73 5.27 0.26
C GLY A 11 -9.62 5.90 -0.61
N ALA A 12 -9.84 6.06 -1.92
CA ALA A 12 -8.91 6.67 -2.87
C ALA A 12 -7.50 6.05 -2.92
N PHE A 13 -7.41 4.74 -2.71
CA PHE A 13 -6.20 3.93 -2.87
C PHE A 13 -6.50 2.61 -3.59
N GLU A 14 -5.45 1.95 -4.06
CA GLU A 14 -5.51 0.58 -4.57
C GLU A 14 -4.16 -0.14 -4.43
N ARG A 15 -4.19 -1.45 -4.21
CA ARG A 15 -3.03 -2.33 -4.40
C ARG A 15 -2.74 -2.46 -5.90
N VAL A 16 -1.48 -2.23 -6.29
CA VAL A 16 -1.07 -2.22 -7.70
C VAL A 16 0.01 -3.24 -8.03
N ASP A 17 0.75 -3.72 -7.03
CA ASP A 17 1.85 -4.67 -7.22
C ASP A 17 2.18 -5.41 -5.91
N GLU A 18 2.85 -6.56 -6.01
CA GLU A 18 3.40 -7.30 -4.86
C GLU A 18 4.72 -7.99 -5.24
N ASP A 19 5.68 -8.01 -4.31
CA ASP A 19 6.91 -8.79 -4.44
C ASP A 19 7.02 -9.76 -3.26
N THR A 20 6.77 -11.04 -3.56
CA THR A 20 6.81 -12.12 -2.57
C THR A 20 8.22 -12.50 -2.13
N SER A 21 9.25 -12.15 -2.90
CA SER A 21 10.65 -12.40 -2.51
C SER A 21 11.11 -11.44 -1.42
N SER A 22 10.63 -10.19 -1.48
CA SER A 22 10.93 -9.14 -0.50
C SER A 22 9.84 -8.95 0.56
N ASN A 23 8.73 -9.70 0.46
CA ASN A 23 7.52 -9.56 1.26
C ASN A 23 6.95 -8.13 1.24
N THR A 24 6.91 -7.50 0.06
CA THR A 24 6.40 -6.14 -0.09
C THR A 24 5.12 -6.09 -0.92
N VAL A 25 4.30 -5.06 -0.67
CA VAL A 25 3.09 -4.75 -1.42
C VAL A 25 3.05 -3.27 -1.76
N GLN A 26 2.73 -2.94 -3.01
CA GLN A 26 2.67 -1.55 -3.49
C GLN A 26 1.23 -1.06 -3.52
N TYR A 27 1.04 0.14 -2.99
CA TYR A 27 -0.20 0.89 -3.08
C TYR A 27 0.01 2.11 -3.96
N ARG A 28 -1.00 2.44 -4.76
CA ARG A 28 -1.15 3.75 -5.41
C ARG A 28 -2.33 4.47 -4.77
N PHE A 29 -2.20 5.77 -4.53
CA PHE A 29 -3.23 6.56 -3.86
C PHE A 29 -3.23 8.03 -4.30
N ASP A 30 -4.38 8.70 -4.15
CA ASP A 30 -4.50 10.15 -4.29
C ASP A 30 -4.10 10.81 -2.96
N PRO A 31 -2.97 11.53 -2.87
CA PRO A 31 -2.47 12.08 -1.60
C PRO A 31 -3.41 13.12 -0.98
N SER A 32 -4.34 13.69 -1.75
CA SER A 32 -5.32 14.69 -1.29
C SER A 32 -6.64 14.09 -0.80
N LYS A 33 -6.94 12.84 -1.18
CA LYS A 33 -8.23 12.17 -0.90
C LYS A 33 -8.09 10.85 -0.15
N VAL A 34 -6.88 10.31 -0.04
CA VAL A 34 -6.66 8.98 0.54
C VAL A 34 -7.15 8.92 1.97
N ASN A 35 -7.96 7.90 2.26
CA ASN A 35 -8.22 7.48 3.63
C ASN A 35 -7.04 6.63 4.10
N ARG A 36 -6.09 7.26 4.81
CA ARG A 36 -4.86 6.60 5.27
C ARG A 36 -5.16 5.47 6.26
N ASP A 37 -6.08 5.68 7.19
CA ASP A 37 -6.44 4.66 8.18
C ASP A 37 -6.98 3.39 7.51
N ALA A 38 -7.86 3.55 6.51
CA ALA A 38 -8.37 2.41 5.74
C ALA A 38 -7.27 1.70 4.94
N MET A 39 -6.29 2.45 4.42
CA MET A 39 -5.13 1.88 3.72
C MET A 39 -4.21 1.12 4.67
N GLU A 40 -3.96 1.66 5.86
CA GLU A 40 -3.17 1.02 6.92
C GLU A 40 -3.83 -0.26 7.43
N ILE A 41 -5.15 -0.27 7.57
CA ILE A 41 -5.91 -1.48 7.91
C ILE A 41 -5.83 -2.53 6.80
N ASP A 42 -5.96 -2.13 5.52
CA ASP A 42 -5.86 -3.07 4.38
C ASP A 42 -4.47 -3.73 4.33
N VAL A 43 -3.40 -2.95 4.50
CA VAL A 43 -2.03 -3.51 4.51
C VAL A 43 -1.74 -4.36 5.74
N ALA A 44 -2.20 -3.95 6.93
CA ALA A 44 -2.05 -4.76 8.14
C ALA A 44 -2.75 -6.11 7.98
N LYS A 45 -3.99 -6.11 7.46
CA LYS A 45 -4.72 -7.34 7.15
C LYS A 45 -3.97 -8.20 6.12
N TYR A 46 -3.50 -7.60 5.03
CA TYR A 46 -2.74 -8.31 4.01
C TYR A 46 -1.49 -9.00 4.59
N CYS A 47 -0.73 -8.30 5.44
CA CYS A 47 0.45 -8.88 6.08
C CYS A 47 0.08 -9.99 7.08
N MET A 48 -0.95 -9.78 7.91
CA MET A 48 -1.44 -10.79 8.86
C MET A 48 -1.94 -12.07 8.18
N ASP A 49 -2.68 -11.94 7.07
CA ASP A 49 -3.16 -13.09 6.28
C ASP A 49 -1.98 -13.91 5.70
N LYS A 50 -0.79 -13.31 5.56
CA LYS A 50 0.46 -13.97 5.16
C LYS A 50 1.34 -14.40 6.34
N GLY A 51 0.88 -14.23 7.57
CA GLY A 51 1.57 -14.65 8.80
C GLY A 51 2.50 -13.60 9.41
N PHE A 52 2.57 -12.39 8.85
CA PHE A 52 3.39 -11.29 9.36
C PHE A 52 2.60 -10.42 10.35
N ASP A 53 3.23 -9.99 11.44
CA ASP A 53 2.62 -9.18 12.51
C ASP A 53 3.19 -7.76 12.59
N LYS A 54 4.09 -7.38 11.67
CA LYS A 54 4.63 -6.03 11.54
C LYS A 54 4.50 -5.52 10.10
N VAL A 55 4.12 -4.26 9.96
CA VAL A 55 4.13 -3.53 8.68
C VAL A 55 5.08 -2.36 8.77
N GLU A 56 5.95 -2.22 7.78
CA GLU A 56 6.83 -1.06 7.62
C GLU A 56 6.45 -0.28 6.36
N ASN A 57 6.23 1.02 6.50
CA ASN A 57 5.97 1.90 5.37
C ASN A 57 7.30 2.39 4.78
N LEU A 58 7.52 2.14 3.50
CA LEU A 58 8.67 2.66 2.78
C LEU A 58 8.36 4.09 2.26
N PRO A 59 9.38 4.87 1.85
CA PRO A 59 9.14 6.22 1.35
C PRO A 59 8.23 6.23 0.12
N ALA A 60 7.21 7.08 0.16
CA ALA A 60 6.32 7.30 -0.98
C ALA A 60 7.06 7.99 -2.14
N GLN A 61 6.75 7.56 -3.36
CA GLN A 61 7.30 8.07 -4.60
C GLN A 61 6.17 8.55 -5.51
N ASP A 62 6.50 9.37 -6.49
CA ASP A 62 5.51 9.79 -7.48
C ASP A 62 5.08 8.59 -8.35
N SER A 63 3.80 8.55 -8.66
CA SER A 63 3.26 7.57 -9.61
C SER A 63 3.55 8.02 -11.04
N THR A 64 3.51 7.07 -11.97
CA THR A 64 3.48 7.39 -13.41
C THR A 64 2.17 8.08 -13.82
N ILE A 65 1.13 7.96 -13.00
CA ILE A 65 -0.14 8.68 -13.18
C ILE A 65 -0.03 10.05 -12.46
N PRO A 66 -0.16 11.17 -13.20
CA PRO A 66 -0.07 12.50 -12.61
C PRO A 66 -1.03 12.71 -11.45
N GLY A 67 -0.54 13.35 -10.39
CA GLY A 67 -1.32 13.65 -9.18
C GLY A 67 -1.49 12.49 -8.20
N LEU A 68 -1.05 11.27 -8.54
CA LEU A 68 -1.05 10.13 -7.64
C LEU A 68 0.34 9.83 -7.09
N LYS A 69 0.39 9.25 -5.89
CA LYS A 69 1.61 8.71 -5.29
C LYS A 69 1.53 7.19 -5.22
N LYS A 70 2.69 6.55 -5.12
CA LYS A 70 2.82 5.13 -4.80
C LYS A 70 3.71 4.96 -3.59
N THR A 71 3.43 3.96 -2.77
CA THR A 71 4.31 3.55 -1.68
C THR A 71 4.37 2.03 -1.60
N TRP A 72 5.51 1.52 -1.17
CA TRP A 72 5.66 0.12 -0.82
C TRP A 72 5.50 -0.03 0.68
N TYR A 73 4.89 -1.13 1.09
CA TYR A 73 4.90 -1.60 2.46
C TYR A 73 5.64 -2.93 2.53
N GLN A 74 6.43 -3.12 3.57
CA GLN A 74 7.12 -4.37 3.85
C GLN A 74 6.43 -5.09 5.02
N CYS A 75 6.03 -6.34 4.78
CA CYS A 75 5.52 -7.23 5.80
C CYS A 75 6.70 -7.93 6.48
N ASN A 76 6.80 -7.77 7.80
CA ASN A 76 7.89 -8.29 8.62
C ASN A 76 7.32 -9.01 9.86
N TYR A 77 8.20 -9.74 10.56
CA TYR A 77 7.90 -10.24 11.89
C TYR A 77 8.34 -9.22 12.95
N ALA A 78 7.53 -9.03 13.97
CA ALA A 78 7.93 -8.38 15.20
C ALA A 78 8.94 -9.28 15.89
N VAL A 79 10.22 -8.95 15.75
CA VAL A 79 11.27 -9.61 16.54
C VAL A 79 10.98 -9.29 18.00
N LYS A 80 10.48 -10.27 18.76
CA LYS A 80 10.38 -10.17 20.21
C LYS A 80 11.82 -10.10 20.74
N SER A 81 12.20 -8.93 21.23
CA SER A 81 13.43 -8.74 22.02
C SER A 81 13.21 -9.18 23.45
#